data_AF-A0A7X7UG10-F1
#
_entry.id   AF-A0A7X7UG10-F1
#
_cell.length_a   1.000
_cell.length_b   1.000
_cell.length_c   1.000
_cell.angle_alpha   90.00
_cell.angle_beta   90.00
_cell.angle_gamma   90.00
#
_symmetry.space_group_name_H-M   'P 1'
#
loop_
_entity.id
_entity.type
_entity.pdbx_description
1 polymer ?
#
loop_
_entity_poly.entity_id
_entity_poly.type
_entity_poly.pdbx_seq_one_letter_code
_entity_poly.pdbx_strand_id
1 'polypeptide(L)'
;MKNLVIAKYLNGTMVKGYTLDIGNKDTFHLVTLQNTQITVKIDALKAAFLVKTMAGGTNSPSKSLDLRTGTQLHVEFLDSEEIDGVSFDYHIKKPHFFIFPLDESDNNERILINRAACRSVSKVPNEVDARQQKQRLQRQLEMEIYRCLYSLAEEFNDPLTPIDESLIVTRCLFTRKKMMPILTKYEENFGHDTWVEFAWKKIHEIRYDLGDQVVEPLTKIVNRLSA
;
A
#
# COMPACT_ATOMS: atom_id res chain seq x y z
N MET A 1 12.63 -25.50 -15.03
CA MET A 1 11.22 -25.96 -15.04
C MET A 1 10.63 -25.55 -16.38
N LYS A 2 9.87 -26.43 -17.04
CA LYS A 2 9.28 -26.17 -18.36
C LYS A 2 8.00 -25.36 -18.17
N ASN A 3 7.95 -24.14 -18.71
CA ASN A 3 6.75 -23.31 -18.66
C ASN A 3 6.06 -23.35 -20.02
N LEU A 4 4.76 -23.64 -20.05
CA LEU A 4 3.95 -23.47 -21.26
C LEU A 4 3.70 -21.97 -21.46
N VAL A 5 3.85 -21.50 -22.69
CA VAL A 5 3.76 -20.08 -22.99
C VAL A 5 2.96 -19.83 -24.27
N ILE A 6 2.11 -18.81 -24.21
CA ILE A 6 1.46 -18.19 -25.37
C ILE A 6 2.05 -16.78 -25.50
N ALA A 7 2.91 -16.57 -26.49
CA ALA A 7 3.47 -15.26 -26.81
C ALA A 7 2.52 -14.53 -27.76
N LYS A 8 1.84 -13.47 -27.31
CA LYS A 8 1.04 -12.58 -28.17
C LYS A 8 1.90 -11.39 -28.60
N TYR A 9 2.06 -11.19 -29.89
CA TYR A 9 2.82 -10.09 -30.48
C TYR A 9 1.96 -8.84 -30.65
N LEU A 10 2.60 -7.67 -30.69
CA LEU A 10 1.94 -6.38 -30.94
C LEU A 10 1.20 -6.34 -32.29
N ASN A 11 1.67 -7.11 -33.27
CA ASN A 11 1.02 -7.23 -34.58
C ASN A 11 -0.21 -8.16 -34.59
N GLY A 12 -0.65 -8.65 -33.43
CA GLY A 12 -1.80 -9.56 -33.30
C GLY A 12 -1.48 -11.03 -33.55
N THR A 13 -0.27 -11.38 -34.01
CA THR A 13 0.12 -12.78 -34.17
C THR A 13 0.39 -13.44 -32.82
N MET A 14 0.25 -14.77 -32.74
CA MET A 14 0.56 -15.52 -31.54
C MET A 14 1.38 -16.76 -31.84
N VAL A 15 2.29 -17.09 -30.93
CA VAL A 15 3.09 -18.32 -30.99
C VAL A 15 2.92 -19.08 -29.68
N LYS A 16 2.57 -20.36 -29.78
CA LYS A 16 2.44 -21.27 -28.64
C LYS A 16 3.66 -22.18 -28.56
N GLY A 17 4.13 -22.44 -27.35
CA GLY A 17 5.25 -23.33 -27.13
C GLY A 17 5.63 -23.45 -25.66
N TYR A 18 6.87 -23.79 -25.39
CA TYR A 18 7.39 -23.78 -24.03
C TYR A 18 8.71 -23.03 -23.95
N THR A 19 9.02 -22.55 -22.76
CA THR A 19 10.27 -21.84 -22.45
C THR A 19 10.88 -22.39 -21.16
N LEU A 20 12.20 -22.27 -21.07
CA LEU A 20 12.99 -22.65 -19.89
C LEU A 20 13.61 -21.43 -19.19
N ASP A 21 13.57 -20.24 -19.81
CA ASP A 21 14.41 -19.09 -19.42
C ASP A 21 13.70 -17.73 -19.44
N ILE A 22 12.37 -17.72 -19.36
CA ILE A 22 11.58 -16.49 -19.18
C ILE A 22 11.77 -15.88 -17.78
N GLY A 23 12.02 -14.57 -17.72
CA GLY A 23 12.34 -13.84 -16.49
C GLY A 23 12.63 -12.37 -16.76
N ASN A 24 13.50 -11.74 -15.97
CA ASN A 24 13.79 -10.30 -16.03
C ASN A 24 14.78 -9.89 -17.16
N LYS A 25 14.85 -10.65 -18.25
CA LYS A 25 15.68 -10.33 -19.42
C LYS A 25 14.79 -9.79 -20.54
N ASP A 26 15.34 -9.01 -21.47
CA ASP A 26 14.57 -8.44 -22.59
C ASP A 26 14.20 -9.47 -23.68
N THR A 27 14.75 -10.68 -23.57
CA THR A 27 14.51 -11.79 -24.49
C THR A 27 14.41 -13.12 -23.76
N PHE A 28 13.71 -14.09 -24.35
CA PHE A 28 13.71 -15.48 -23.92
C PHE A 28 13.64 -16.44 -25.12
N HIS A 29 13.93 -17.72 -24.89
CA HIS A 29 13.83 -18.75 -25.91
C HIS A 29 12.47 -19.46 -25.82
N LEU A 30 11.79 -19.57 -26.96
CA LEU A 30 10.55 -20.30 -27.10
C LEU A 30 10.78 -21.47 -28.05
N VAL A 31 10.47 -22.68 -27.59
CA VAL A 31 10.37 -23.86 -28.45
C VAL A 31 8.92 -24.04 -28.84
N THR A 32 8.61 -23.89 -30.13
CA THR A 32 7.25 -23.95 -30.66
C THR A 32 6.68 -25.36 -30.55
N LEU A 33 5.35 -25.50 -30.76
CA LEU A 33 4.71 -26.82 -30.85
C LEU A 33 5.26 -27.68 -32.02
N GLN A 34 5.88 -27.05 -33.02
CA GLN A 34 6.57 -27.71 -34.14
C GLN A 34 8.06 -27.97 -33.83
N ASN A 35 8.48 -27.91 -32.56
CA ASN A 35 9.86 -28.13 -32.11
C ASN A 35 10.89 -27.18 -32.76
N THR A 36 10.47 -25.98 -33.16
CA THR A 36 11.38 -24.93 -33.64
C THR A 36 11.76 -24.02 -32.48
N GLN A 37 13.04 -23.77 -32.28
CA GLN A 37 13.49 -22.80 -31.28
C GLN A 37 13.61 -21.41 -31.91
N ILE A 38 12.96 -20.43 -31.27
CA ILE A 38 13.03 -19.01 -31.66
C ILE A 38 13.44 -18.15 -30.47
N THR A 39 14.14 -17.05 -30.73
CA THR A 39 14.39 -16.00 -29.74
C THR A 39 13.28 -14.97 -29.82
N VAL A 40 12.57 -14.79 -28.70
CA VAL A 40 11.47 -13.82 -28.59
C VAL A 40 11.99 -12.59 -27.88
N LYS A 41 11.79 -11.41 -28.48
CA LYS A 41 12.03 -10.12 -27.84
C LYS A 41 10.76 -9.60 -27.20
N ILE A 42 10.82 -9.16 -25.95
CA ILE A 42 9.64 -8.73 -25.19
C ILE A 42 9.07 -7.42 -25.75
N ASP A 43 9.92 -6.53 -26.29
CA ASP A 43 9.50 -5.28 -26.92
C ASP A 43 8.55 -5.48 -28.11
N ALA A 44 8.64 -6.62 -28.80
CA ALA A 44 7.75 -7.01 -29.89
C ALA A 44 6.44 -7.67 -29.40
N LEU A 45 6.35 -8.00 -28.11
CA LEU A 45 5.18 -8.63 -27.52
C LEU A 45 4.17 -7.59 -27.02
N LYS A 46 2.89 -7.96 -27.08
CA LYS A 46 1.90 -7.43 -26.16
C LYS A 46 2.18 -7.98 -24.75
N ALA A 47 2.22 -9.31 -24.66
CA ALA A 47 2.52 -10.04 -23.45
C ALA A 47 2.87 -11.51 -23.76
N ALA A 48 3.59 -12.16 -22.84
CA ALA A 48 3.75 -13.61 -22.81
C ALA A 48 2.95 -14.19 -21.65
N PHE A 49 1.96 -15.02 -21.97
CA PHE A 49 1.07 -15.67 -21.01
C PHE A 49 1.66 -17.02 -20.66
N LEU A 50 2.12 -17.19 -19.41
CA LEU A 50 2.54 -18.50 -18.91
C LEU A 50 1.28 -19.21 -18.42
N VAL A 51 0.98 -20.36 -19.01
CA VAL A 51 -0.31 -21.03 -18.86
C VAL A 51 -0.16 -22.41 -18.23
N LYS A 52 -1.21 -22.86 -17.53
CA LYS A 52 -1.32 -24.22 -16.99
C LYS A 52 -1.45 -25.25 -18.11
N THR A 53 -2.25 -24.92 -19.13
CA THR A 53 -2.53 -25.79 -20.27
C THR A 53 -2.57 -25.02 -21.60
N MET A 54 -2.26 -25.72 -22.71
CA MET A 54 -2.32 -25.14 -24.07
C MET A 54 -3.74 -25.04 -24.66
N ALA A 55 -4.62 -25.93 -24.22
CA ALA A 55 -6.01 -26.01 -24.69
C ALA A 55 -6.92 -25.00 -23.97
N GLY A 56 -6.49 -24.47 -22.82
CA GLY A 56 -7.38 -23.79 -21.89
C GLY A 56 -8.10 -24.81 -20.99
N GLY A 57 -8.61 -24.33 -19.87
CA GLY A 57 -9.29 -25.17 -18.87
C GLY A 57 -8.48 -25.36 -17.58
N THR A 58 -9.21 -25.51 -16.49
CA THR A 58 -8.79 -25.13 -15.13
C THR A 58 -8.62 -26.37 -14.25
N ASN A 59 -7.80 -27.33 -14.65
CA ASN A 59 -7.71 -28.64 -13.96
C ASN A 59 -6.43 -28.85 -13.14
N SER A 60 -5.71 -27.78 -12.79
CA SER A 60 -4.55 -27.91 -11.93
C SER A 60 -4.56 -26.85 -10.83
N PRO A 61 -4.48 -27.26 -9.55
CA PRO A 61 -4.33 -26.30 -8.46
C PRO A 61 -3.03 -25.53 -8.67
N SER A 62 -3.14 -24.21 -8.78
CA SER A 62 -1.97 -23.34 -8.74
C SER A 62 -1.32 -23.43 -7.36
N LYS A 63 0.01 -23.30 -7.31
CA LYS A 63 0.67 -23.00 -6.03
C LYS A 63 0.09 -21.68 -5.52
N SER A 64 -0.50 -21.69 -4.33
CA SER A 64 -0.98 -20.47 -3.69
C SER A 64 0.20 -19.56 -3.42
N LEU A 65 0.46 -18.61 -4.33
CA LEU A 65 1.27 -17.45 -3.98
C LEU A 65 0.46 -16.63 -2.98
N ASP A 66 1.10 -16.15 -1.93
CA ASP A 66 0.47 -15.18 -1.04
C ASP A 66 0.42 -13.82 -1.75
N LEU A 67 -0.60 -13.67 -2.60
CA LEU A 67 -0.86 -12.48 -3.40
C LEU A 67 -1.07 -11.23 -2.53
N ARG A 68 -1.27 -11.39 -1.21
CA ARG A 68 -1.41 -10.28 -0.23
C ARG A 68 -0.16 -9.40 -0.09
N THR A 69 1.00 -9.89 -0.51
CA THR A 69 2.28 -9.17 -0.30
C THR A 69 2.77 -8.39 -1.53
N GLY A 70 2.15 -8.59 -2.71
CA GLY A 70 2.52 -7.86 -3.91
C GLY A 70 1.66 -6.61 -4.14
N THR A 71 2.03 -5.79 -5.12
CA THR A 71 1.25 -4.62 -5.53
C THR A 71 0.10 -5.08 -6.42
N GLN A 72 -1.15 -4.82 -6.03
CA GLN A 72 -2.29 -5.07 -6.90
C GLN A 72 -2.34 -4.01 -8.00
N LEU A 73 -2.47 -4.45 -9.24
CA LEU A 73 -2.46 -3.64 -10.43
C LEU A 73 -3.70 -3.92 -11.27
N HIS A 74 -4.21 -2.85 -11.87
CA HIS A 74 -5.13 -2.90 -12.99
C HIS A 74 -4.35 -2.45 -14.24
N VAL A 75 -4.30 -3.33 -15.24
CA VAL A 75 -3.61 -3.10 -16.51
C VAL A 75 -4.63 -3.03 -17.62
N GLU A 76 -4.64 -1.91 -18.35
CA GLU A 76 -5.43 -1.75 -19.57
C GLU A 76 -4.47 -1.76 -20.77
N PHE A 77 -4.70 -2.63 -21.73
CA PHE A 77 -3.92 -2.69 -22.96
C PHE A 77 -4.42 -1.69 -24.02
N LEU A 78 -3.57 -1.39 -25.00
CA LEU A 78 -3.94 -0.51 -26.12
C LEU A 78 -5.16 -1.02 -26.91
N ASP A 79 -5.34 -2.34 -26.96
CA ASP A 79 -6.47 -3.01 -27.61
C ASP A 79 -7.71 -3.18 -26.71
N SER A 80 -7.72 -2.54 -25.52
CA SER A 80 -8.82 -2.58 -24.55
C SER A 80 -9.02 -3.92 -23.85
N GLU A 81 -8.12 -4.90 -23.99
CA GLU A 81 -8.07 -6.01 -23.02
C GLU A 81 -7.62 -5.46 -21.65
N GLU A 82 -8.16 -6.02 -20.58
CA GLU A 82 -7.84 -5.63 -19.20
C GLU A 82 -7.36 -6.83 -18.39
N ILE A 83 -6.45 -6.59 -17.45
CA ILE A 83 -5.97 -7.60 -16.51
C ILE A 83 -5.86 -7.00 -15.11
N ASP A 84 -6.56 -7.62 -14.16
CA ASP A 84 -6.36 -7.42 -12.74
C ASP A 84 -5.46 -8.51 -12.16
N GLY A 85 -4.48 -8.10 -11.37
CA GLY A 85 -3.55 -9.05 -10.78
C GLY A 85 -2.57 -8.41 -9.82
N VAL A 86 -1.70 -9.23 -9.26
CA VAL A 86 -0.65 -8.81 -8.33
C VAL A 86 0.70 -8.87 -9.02
N SER A 87 1.51 -7.85 -8.82
CA SER A 87 2.91 -7.84 -9.26
C SER A 87 3.84 -7.70 -8.06
N PHE A 88 4.87 -8.56 -8.03
CA PHE A 88 5.93 -8.51 -7.03
C PHE A 88 7.15 -7.72 -7.48
N ASP A 89 7.21 -7.37 -8.78
CA ASP A 89 8.38 -6.76 -9.38
C ASP A 89 8.07 -5.47 -10.16
N TYR A 90 6.83 -4.98 -10.07
CA TYR A 90 6.39 -3.77 -10.75
C TYR A 90 7.21 -2.55 -10.35
N HIS A 91 7.70 -1.85 -11.37
CA HIS A 91 8.32 -0.55 -11.22
C HIS A 91 8.03 0.30 -12.46
N ILE A 92 7.70 1.58 -12.28
CA ILE A 92 7.27 2.46 -13.37
C ILE A 92 8.29 2.59 -14.51
N LYS A 93 9.59 2.45 -14.18
CA LYS A 93 10.70 2.54 -15.15
C LYS A 93 11.06 1.21 -15.83
N LYS A 94 10.48 0.08 -15.41
CA LYS A 94 10.77 -1.21 -16.05
C LYS A 94 10.00 -1.31 -17.38
N PRO A 95 10.65 -1.77 -18.47
CA PRO A 95 10.00 -1.95 -19.76
C PRO A 95 9.01 -3.13 -19.76
N HIS A 96 9.18 -4.08 -18.85
CA HIS A 96 8.31 -5.24 -18.65
C HIS A 96 8.24 -5.64 -17.19
N PHE A 97 7.17 -6.32 -16.81
CA PHE A 97 6.93 -6.80 -15.44
C PHE A 97 6.00 -8.01 -15.46
N PHE A 98 6.04 -8.80 -14.39
CA PHE A 98 5.10 -9.91 -14.24
C PHE A 98 3.85 -9.46 -13.50
N ILE A 99 2.70 -9.98 -13.94
CA ILE A 99 1.45 -9.94 -13.19
C ILE A 99 0.96 -11.38 -12.95
N PHE A 100 0.46 -11.62 -11.76
CA PHE A 100 -0.16 -12.86 -11.32
C PHE A 100 -1.67 -12.60 -11.23
N PRO A 101 -2.49 -13.22 -12.10
CA PRO A 101 -3.94 -13.03 -12.06
C PRO A 101 -4.51 -13.37 -10.68
N LEU A 102 -5.56 -12.65 -10.27
CA LEU A 102 -6.23 -12.88 -8.97
C LEU A 102 -7.08 -14.14 -8.95
N ASP A 103 -7.60 -14.56 -10.12
CA ASP A 103 -8.48 -15.71 -10.23
C ASP A 103 -7.65 -17.00 -10.33
N GLU A 104 -7.67 -17.82 -9.28
CA GLU A 104 -7.00 -19.13 -9.26
C GLU A 104 -7.58 -20.10 -10.30
N SER A 105 -8.79 -19.86 -10.79
CA SER A 105 -9.37 -20.63 -11.90
C SER A 105 -8.78 -20.22 -13.25
N ASP A 106 -8.11 -19.06 -13.39
CA ASP A 106 -7.51 -18.67 -14.67
C ASP A 106 -6.50 -19.74 -15.16
N ASN A 107 -6.48 -19.98 -16.47
CA ASN A 107 -5.46 -20.81 -17.10
C ASN A 107 -4.09 -20.13 -17.08
N ASN A 108 -4.03 -18.81 -16.90
CA ASN A 108 -2.79 -18.05 -16.74
C ASN A 108 -2.21 -18.26 -15.32
N GLU A 109 -0.98 -18.72 -15.23
CA GLU A 109 -0.22 -18.79 -13.97
C GLU A 109 0.43 -17.44 -13.63
N ARG A 110 0.98 -16.78 -14.66
CA ARG A 110 1.55 -15.43 -14.61
C ARG A 110 1.74 -14.92 -16.03
N ILE A 111 1.78 -13.61 -16.17
CA ILE A 111 1.81 -12.95 -17.46
C ILE A 111 2.95 -11.94 -17.45
N LEU A 112 3.88 -12.07 -18.39
CA LEU A 112 4.94 -11.09 -18.60
C LEU A 112 4.42 -10.02 -19.56
N ILE A 113 4.23 -8.81 -19.06
CA ILE A 113 3.61 -7.71 -19.78
C ILE A 113 4.68 -6.78 -20.34
N ASN A 114 4.55 -6.42 -21.63
CA ASN A 114 5.29 -5.29 -22.20
C ASN A 114 4.58 -3.98 -21.82
N ARG A 115 5.26 -3.10 -21.10
CA ARG A 115 4.70 -1.82 -20.66
C ARG A 115 4.28 -0.94 -21.84
N ALA A 116 4.98 -0.99 -22.96
CA ALA A 116 4.65 -0.20 -24.15
C ALA A 116 3.33 -0.66 -24.82
N ALA A 117 2.85 -1.88 -24.52
CA ALA A 117 1.57 -2.38 -24.98
C ALA A 117 0.39 -1.94 -24.10
N CYS A 118 0.67 -1.30 -22.95
CA CYS A 118 -0.33 -0.87 -22.00
C CYS A 118 -0.77 0.57 -22.32
N ARG A 119 -2.07 0.81 -22.32
CA ARG A 119 -2.65 2.16 -22.26
C ARG A 119 -2.45 2.75 -20.87
N SER A 120 -2.73 1.96 -19.84
CA SER A 120 -2.59 2.40 -18.45
C SER A 120 -2.17 1.23 -17.54
N VAL A 121 -1.43 1.57 -16.47
CA VAL A 121 -1.11 0.65 -15.38
C VAL A 121 -1.30 1.40 -14.08
N SER A 122 -2.36 1.06 -13.35
CA SER A 122 -2.73 1.73 -12.10
C SER A 122 -2.61 0.77 -10.92
N LYS A 123 -2.22 1.29 -9.76
CA LYS A 123 -2.26 0.53 -8.52
C LYS A 123 -3.69 0.50 -8.03
N VAL A 124 -4.20 -0.70 -7.77
CA VAL A 124 -5.48 -0.87 -7.09
C VAL A 124 -5.18 -0.87 -5.59
N PRO A 125 -5.75 0.06 -4.80
CA PRO A 125 -5.62 0.00 -3.35
C PRO A 125 -6.21 -1.33 -2.86
N ASN A 126 -5.37 -2.24 -2.38
CA ASN A 126 -5.84 -3.46 -1.75
C ASN A 126 -6.09 -3.23 -0.26
N GLU A 127 -6.80 -4.14 0.41
CA GLU A 127 -7.14 -4.00 1.84
C GLU A 127 -5.88 -3.85 2.72
N VAL A 128 -4.77 -4.47 2.32
CA VAL A 128 -3.49 -4.42 3.04
C VAL A 128 -2.88 -3.02 2.95
N ASP A 129 -2.83 -2.44 1.75
CA ASP A 129 -2.33 -1.09 1.48
C ASP A 129 -3.20 -0.04 2.17
N ALA A 130 -4.53 -0.20 2.09
CA ALA A 130 -5.48 0.67 2.80
C ALA A 130 -5.26 0.61 4.32
N ARG A 131 -5.07 -0.59 4.89
CA ARG A 131 -4.77 -0.79 6.31
C ARG A 131 -3.44 -0.17 6.71
N GLN A 132 -2.39 -0.36 5.90
CA GLN A 132 -1.07 0.24 6.16
C GLN A 132 -1.12 1.76 6.07
N GLN A 133 -1.82 2.31 5.08
CA GLN A 133 -2.00 3.75 4.94
C GLN A 133 -2.79 4.32 6.12
N LYS A 134 -3.85 3.64 6.55
CA LYS A 134 -4.63 3.99 7.74
C LYS A 134 -3.75 3.96 9.00
N GLN A 135 -2.92 2.94 9.19
CA GLN A 135 -1.96 2.87 10.31
C GLN A 135 -0.90 3.96 10.27
N ARG A 136 -0.36 4.30 9.08
CA ARG A 136 0.62 5.39 8.92
C ARG A 136 0.00 6.74 9.27
N LEU A 137 -1.21 6.98 8.78
CA LEU A 137 -1.96 8.20 9.11
C LEU A 137 -2.25 8.28 10.62
N GLN A 138 -2.66 7.18 11.23
CA GLN A 138 -2.90 7.13 12.68
C GLN A 138 -1.64 7.54 13.44
N ARG A 139 -0.49 6.91 13.15
CA ARG A 139 0.79 7.25 13.80
C ARG A 139 1.20 8.69 13.58
N GLN A 140 0.99 9.24 12.38
CA GLN A 140 1.32 10.63 12.10
C GLN A 140 0.49 11.58 12.98
N LEU A 141 -0.82 11.38 13.04
CA LEU A 141 -1.70 12.22 13.85
C LEU A 141 -1.45 12.04 15.35
N GLU A 142 -1.24 10.80 15.81
CA GLU A 142 -0.83 10.50 17.20
C GLU A 142 0.47 11.23 17.57
N MET A 143 1.45 11.28 16.67
CA MET A 143 2.68 12.04 16.87
C MET A 143 2.46 13.54 16.94
N GLU A 144 1.54 14.09 16.15
CA GLU A 144 1.18 15.51 16.21
C GLU A 144 0.43 15.87 17.50
N ILE A 145 -0.48 14.99 17.96
CA ILE A 145 -1.13 15.10 19.27
C ILE A 145 -0.08 15.05 20.39
N TYR A 146 0.81 14.06 20.36
CA TYR A 146 1.87 13.92 21.35
C TYR A 146 2.79 15.13 21.41
N ARG A 147 3.21 15.68 20.27
CA ARG A 147 4.01 16.91 20.21
C ARG A 147 3.29 18.11 20.85
N CYS A 148 1.98 18.23 20.66
CA CYS A 148 1.21 19.30 21.29
C CYS A 148 1.14 19.12 22.82
N LEU A 149 0.89 17.90 23.28
CA LEU A 149 0.86 17.59 24.72
C LEU A 149 2.23 17.80 25.38
N TYR A 150 3.32 17.38 24.73
CA TYR A 150 4.66 17.52 25.27
C TYR A 150 5.10 18.99 25.34
N SER A 151 4.81 19.78 24.31
CA SER A 151 5.07 21.23 24.33
C SER A 151 4.35 21.93 25.48
N LEU A 152 3.12 21.50 25.81
CA LEU A 152 2.40 22.03 26.98
C LEU A 152 3.02 21.54 28.30
N ALA A 153 3.46 20.28 28.33
CA ALA A 153 4.10 19.70 29.50
C ALA A 153 5.41 20.42 29.85
N GLU A 154 6.23 20.76 28.86
CA GLU A 154 7.46 21.57 29.03
C GLU A 154 7.14 22.95 29.59
N GLU A 155 6.10 23.62 29.07
CA GLU A 155 5.67 24.93 29.58
C GLU A 155 5.20 24.86 31.03
N PHE A 156 4.46 23.81 31.42
CA PHE A 156 4.03 23.62 32.81
C PHE A 156 5.14 23.15 33.74
N ASN A 157 6.20 22.56 33.21
CA ASN A 157 7.35 22.15 34.01
C ASN A 157 8.34 23.32 34.26
N ASP A 158 8.11 24.49 33.67
CA ASP A 158 8.92 25.68 33.90
C ASP A 158 8.65 26.26 35.31
N PRO A 159 9.64 26.23 36.23
CA PRO A 159 9.46 26.72 37.60
C PRO A 159 9.19 28.23 37.69
N LEU A 160 9.45 28.99 36.63
CA LEU A 160 9.15 30.44 36.56
C LEU A 160 7.74 30.74 36.07
N THR A 161 7.02 29.73 35.58
CA THR A 161 5.68 29.89 35.03
C THR A 161 4.62 29.57 36.11
N PRO A 162 3.92 30.57 36.68
CA PRO A 162 2.85 30.30 37.63
C PRO A 162 1.68 29.61 36.93
N ILE A 163 1.37 28.40 37.37
CA ILE A 163 0.25 27.62 36.85
C ILE A 163 -1.04 28.05 37.55
N ASP A 164 -1.81 28.91 36.89
CA ASP A 164 -3.14 29.33 37.34
C ASP A 164 -4.25 28.98 36.34
N GLU A 165 -5.50 29.21 36.72
CA GLU A 165 -6.66 28.90 35.88
C GLU A 165 -6.69 29.73 34.58
N SER A 166 -6.18 30.96 34.62
CA SER A 166 -6.11 31.85 33.46
C SER A 166 -5.13 31.34 32.41
N LEU A 167 -3.96 30.86 32.84
CA LEU A 167 -2.97 30.21 31.98
C LEU A 167 -3.56 28.95 31.35
N ILE A 168 -4.23 28.11 32.14
CA ILE A 168 -4.88 26.88 31.65
C ILE A 168 -5.93 27.22 30.59
N VAL A 169 -6.79 28.21 30.81
CA VAL A 169 -7.79 28.68 29.82
C VAL A 169 -7.12 29.19 28.55
N THR A 170 -6.09 30.02 28.68
CA THR A 170 -5.36 30.59 27.54
C THR A 170 -4.71 29.49 26.70
N ARG A 171 -4.08 28.50 27.35
CA ARG A 171 -3.49 27.35 26.68
C ARG A 171 -4.53 26.41 26.10
N CYS A 172 -5.70 26.23 26.73
CA CYS A 172 -6.82 25.52 26.11
C CYS A 172 -7.18 26.14 24.75
N LEU A 173 -7.36 27.47 24.68
CA LEU A 173 -7.77 28.16 23.45
C LEU A 173 -6.70 28.05 22.35
N PHE A 174 -5.44 28.26 22.71
CA PHE A 174 -4.32 28.15 21.79
C PHE A 174 -4.16 26.71 21.26
N THR A 175 -4.18 25.74 22.17
CA THR A 175 -4.09 24.31 21.84
C THR A 175 -5.27 23.87 21.01
N ARG A 176 -6.48 24.33 21.29
CA ARG A 176 -7.67 24.08 20.46
C ARG A 176 -7.44 24.53 19.03
N LYS A 177 -6.97 25.77 18.81
CA LYS A 177 -6.69 26.27 17.46
C LYS A 177 -5.69 25.39 16.69
N LYS A 178 -4.68 24.85 17.38
CA LYS A 178 -3.63 24.00 16.80
C LYS A 178 -4.08 22.56 16.59
N MET A 179 -4.81 21.99 17.55
CA MET A 179 -5.20 20.58 17.57
C MET A 179 -6.49 20.31 16.82
N MET A 180 -7.45 21.24 16.74
CA MET A 180 -8.74 20.96 16.10
C MET A 180 -8.63 20.39 14.67
N PRO A 181 -7.78 20.91 13.76
CA PRO A 181 -7.64 20.30 12.43
C PRO A 181 -7.12 18.86 12.47
N ILE A 182 -6.24 18.55 13.43
CA ILE A 182 -5.66 17.21 13.63
C ILE A 182 -6.72 16.28 14.20
N LEU A 183 -7.45 16.72 15.22
CA LEU A 183 -8.52 15.97 15.88
C LEU A 183 -9.66 15.68 14.91
N THR A 184 -10.19 16.68 14.22
CA THR A 184 -11.23 16.48 13.19
C THR A 184 -10.80 15.43 12.16
N LYS A 185 -9.57 15.53 11.64
CA LYS A 185 -9.04 14.54 10.70
C LYS A 185 -8.88 13.15 11.33
N TYR A 186 -8.52 13.07 12.61
CA TYR A 186 -8.44 11.81 13.33
C TYR A 186 -9.82 11.17 13.47
N GLU A 187 -10.81 11.93 13.92
CA GLU A 187 -12.18 11.47 14.15
C GLU A 187 -12.84 10.97 12.87
N GLU A 188 -12.66 11.70 11.76
CA GLU A 188 -13.13 11.29 10.43
C GLU A 188 -12.59 9.92 9.99
N ASN A 189 -11.37 9.55 10.42
CA ASN A 189 -10.69 8.34 9.96
C ASN A 189 -10.73 7.19 10.97
N PHE A 190 -10.85 7.48 12.27
CA PHE A 190 -10.66 6.51 13.36
C PHE A 190 -11.79 6.54 14.41
N GLY A 191 -12.66 7.55 14.41
CA GLY A 191 -13.74 7.73 15.39
C GLY A 191 -13.34 8.61 16.58
N HIS A 192 -14.35 9.22 17.22
CA HIS A 192 -14.17 10.24 18.27
C HIS A 192 -13.40 9.75 19.51
N ASP A 193 -13.81 8.61 20.08
CA ASP A 193 -13.26 8.13 21.36
C ASP A 193 -11.78 7.71 21.28
N THR A 194 -11.27 7.48 20.06
CA THR A 194 -9.97 6.86 19.84
C THR A 194 -8.77 7.80 20.08
N TRP A 195 -8.93 9.12 19.93
CA TRP A 195 -7.84 10.06 20.22
C TRP A 195 -7.78 10.43 21.71
N VAL A 196 -8.94 10.48 22.38
CA VAL A 196 -9.04 10.80 23.81
C VAL A 196 -8.35 9.70 24.62
N GLU A 197 -8.62 8.44 24.31
CA GLU A 197 -7.92 7.28 24.90
C GLU A 197 -6.39 7.36 24.69
N PHE A 198 -5.95 7.72 23.48
CA PHE A 198 -4.53 7.92 23.18
C PHE A 198 -3.92 9.04 24.04
N ALA A 199 -4.59 10.18 24.12
CA ALA A 199 -4.13 11.33 24.92
C ALA A 199 -4.00 10.97 26.40
N TRP A 200 -5.00 10.27 26.97
CA TRP A 200 -4.95 9.79 28.35
C TRP A 200 -3.78 8.85 28.61
N LYS A 201 -3.55 7.90 27.69
CA LYS A 201 -2.40 7.00 27.77
C LYS A 201 -1.09 7.78 27.82
N LYS A 202 -0.93 8.82 26.99
CA LYS A 202 0.28 9.65 26.96
C LYS A 202 0.46 10.54 28.19
N ILE A 203 -0.64 11.11 28.72
CA ILE A 203 -0.59 11.85 29.99
C ILE A 203 -0.16 10.92 31.13
N HIS A 204 -0.66 9.68 31.15
CA HIS A 204 -0.27 8.70 32.17
C HIS A 204 1.20 8.27 32.05
N GLU A 205 1.72 8.11 30.83
CA GLU A 205 3.15 7.84 30.60
C GLU A 205 4.02 8.98 31.14
N ILE A 206 3.68 10.24 30.84
CA ILE A 206 4.46 11.43 31.26
C ILE A 206 4.33 11.71 32.76
N ARG A 207 3.25 11.25 33.43
CA ARG A 207 3.06 11.41 34.88
C ARG A 207 4.22 10.86 35.71
N TYR A 208 4.81 9.76 35.27
CA TYR A 208 5.96 9.17 35.94
C TYR A 208 7.20 10.09 35.91
N ASP A 209 7.35 10.89 34.87
CA ASP A 209 8.53 11.71 34.64
C ASP A 209 8.38 13.14 35.20
N LEU A 210 7.17 13.72 35.16
CA LEU A 210 6.96 15.15 35.44
C LEU A 210 6.12 15.46 36.69
N GLY A 211 5.48 14.45 37.30
CA GLY A 211 4.69 14.61 38.53
C GLY A 211 3.34 15.35 38.36
N ASP A 212 2.56 15.39 39.44
CA ASP A 212 1.15 15.82 39.41
C ASP A 212 0.95 17.31 39.05
N GLN A 213 1.94 18.16 39.33
CA GLN A 213 1.95 19.59 39.02
C GLN A 213 1.80 19.91 37.52
N VAL A 214 2.25 19.00 36.65
CA VAL A 214 2.12 19.11 35.18
C VAL A 214 0.90 18.34 34.66
N VAL A 215 0.56 17.23 35.30
CA VAL A 215 -0.50 16.31 34.85
C VAL A 215 -1.90 16.89 35.05
N GLU A 216 -2.15 17.56 36.17
CA GLU A 216 -3.47 18.11 36.47
C GLU A 216 -3.91 19.20 35.45
N PRO A 217 -3.05 20.18 35.09
CA PRO A 217 -3.34 21.13 34.00
C PRO A 217 -3.60 20.46 32.64
N LEU A 218 -2.78 19.47 32.26
CA LEU A 218 -2.95 18.73 31.00
C LEU A 218 -4.28 17.97 30.94
N THR A 219 -4.66 17.35 32.05
CA THR A 219 -5.93 16.64 32.24
C THR A 219 -7.11 17.60 31.98
N LYS A 220 -7.06 18.81 32.57
CA LYS A 220 -8.09 19.83 32.37
C LYS A 220 -8.18 20.30 30.91
N ILE A 221 -7.04 20.41 30.23
CA ILE A 221 -6.99 20.78 28.80
C ILE A 221 -7.63 19.68 27.94
N VAL A 222 -7.25 18.41 28.13
CA VAL A 222 -7.80 17.29 27.36
C VAL A 222 -9.32 17.18 27.54
N ASN A 223 -9.82 17.24 28.78
CA ASN A 223 -11.25 17.22 29.07
C ASN A 223 -12.03 18.33 28.35
N ARG A 224 -11.43 19.52 28.20
CA ARG A 224 -12.05 20.66 27.50
C ARG A 224 -11.99 20.54 25.98
N LEU A 225 -11.04 19.77 25.45
CA LEU A 225 -10.93 19.50 24.01
C LEU A 225 -11.83 18.34 23.57
N SER A 226 -12.12 17.40 24.48
CA SER A 226 -13.04 16.28 24.23
C SER A 226 -14.52 16.61 24.46
N ALA A 227 -14.84 17.81 24.95
CA ALA A 227 -16.19 18.30 25.21
C ALA A 227 -16.69 19.21 24.07
#